data_AF-A0AA35R0B5-F1
#
_entry.id   AF-A0AA35R0B5-F1
#
_cell.length_a   1.000
_cell.length_b   1.000
_cell.length_c   1.000
_cell.angle_alpha   90.00
_cell.angle_beta   90.00
_cell.angle_gamma   90.00
#
_symmetry.space_group_name_H-M   'P 1'
#
loop_
_entity.id
_entity.type
_entity.pdbx_description
1 polymer ?
#
loop_
_entity_poly.entity_id
_entity_poly.type
_entity_poly.pdbx_seq_one_letter_code
_entity_poly.pdbx_strand_id
1 'polypeptide(L)'
;MSVAAISVLVGVTAGALIGMASAYFGGFIDLVVQRLLDTLMSIPVIILALAIVAAFGASITNVILALIVIFITGSGRVIRAQAMAIRETDYVLAATAVGAGPIRIIMRHIAPNCAAPYIVFAT
;
A
#
# COMPACT_ATOMS: atom_id res chain seq x y z
N MET A 1 -12.55 -19.37 1.89
CA MET A 1 -11.83 -18.72 3.01
C MET A 1 -10.33 -18.58 2.74
N SER A 2 -9.61 -19.65 2.34
CA SER A 2 -8.16 -19.61 2.06
C SER A 2 -7.75 -18.58 0.99
N VAL A 3 -8.47 -18.53 -0.15
CA VAL A 3 -8.21 -17.60 -1.26
C VAL A 3 -8.27 -16.14 -0.80
N ALA A 4 -9.32 -15.78 -0.06
CA ALA A 4 -9.50 -14.42 0.43
C ALA A 4 -8.41 -14.03 1.43
N ALA A 5 -8.10 -14.91 2.39
CA ALA A 5 -7.08 -14.66 3.40
C ALA A 5 -5.69 -14.42 2.79
N ILE A 6 -5.28 -15.25 1.82
CA ILE A 6 -4.00 -15.08 1.12
C ILE A 6 -3.97 -13.76 0.34
N SER A 7 -5.05 -13.45 -0.37
CA SER A 7 -5.12 -12.24 -1.20
C SER A 7 -5.07 -10.96 -0.35
N VAL A 8 -5.80 -10.95 0.78
CA VAL A 8 -5.80 -9.84 1.74
C VAL A 8 -4.43 -9.65 2.35
N LEU A 9 -3.83 -10.71 2.92
CA LEU A 9 -2.52 -10.60 3.57
C LEU A 9 -1.47 -10.10 2.58
N VAL A 10 -1.35 -10.74 1.42
CA VAL A 10 -0.33 -10.35 0.43
C VAL A 10 -0.60 -8.96 -0.12
N GLY A 11 -1.84 -8.65 -0.49
CA GLY A 11 -2.19 -7.37 -1.08
C GLY A 11 -2.07 -6.19 -0.11
N VAL A 12 -2.50 -6.35 1.14
CA VAL A 12 -2.42 -5.31 2.17
C VAL A 12 -0.97 -5.11 2.62
N THR A 13 -0.18 -6.18 2.80
CA THR A 13 1.26 -6.04 3.11
C THR A 13 2.01 -5.36 1.96
N ALA A 14 1.77 -5.76 0.71
CA ALA A 14 2.40 -5.12 -0.44
C ALA A 14 2.00 -3.65 -0.58
N GLY A 15 0.71 -3.33 -0.45
CA GLY A 15 0.21 -1.97 -0.47
C GLY A 15 0.78 -1.12 0.66
N ALA A 16 0.89 -1.66 1.88
CA ALA A 16 1.51 -0.99 3.02
C ALA A 16 2.98 -0.62 2.75
N LEU A 17 3.76 -1.57 2.23
CA LEU A 17 5.17 -1.34 1.88
C LEU A 17 5.31 -0.27 0.80
N ILE A 18 4.50 -0.36 -0.26
CA ILE A 18 4.47 0.63 -1.34
C ILE A 18 4.10 2.01 -0.79
N GLY A 19 3.04 2.10 0.02
CA GLY A 19 2.55 3.35 0.58
C GLY A 19 3.54 4.03 1.51
N MET A 20 4.16 3.26 2.43
CA MET A 20 5.20 3.77 3.34
C MET A 20 6.45 4.22 2.58
N ALA A 21 6.91 3.44 1.60
CA ALA A 21 8.07 3.81 0.79
C ALA A 21 7.80 5.08 -0.04
N SER A 22 6.65 5.13 -0.70
CA SER A 22 6.17 6.28 -1.48
C SER A 22 6.13 7.55 -0.62
N ALA A 23 5.54 7.48 0.57
CA ALA A 23 5.45 8.60 1.51
C ALA A 23 6.82 9.06 2.04
N TYR A 24 7.72 8.13 2.32
CA TYR A 24 9.03 8.45 2.89
C TYR A 24 9.96 9.11 1.85
N PHE A 25 10.09 8.51 0.66
CA PHE A 25 10.97 9.03 -0.38
C PHE A 25 10.39 10.28 -1.06
N GLY A 26 9.07 10.36 -1.19
CA GLY A 26 8.40 11.48 -1.83
C GLY A 26 8.85 11.72 -3.28
N GLY A 27 8.63 12.95 -3.77
CA GLY A 27 9.15 13.41 -5.06
C GLY A 27 8.59 12.65 -6.26
N PHE A 28 9.45 12.39 -7.25
CA PHE A 28 9.04 11.76 -8.52
C PHE A 28 8.56 10.31 -8.34
N ILE A 29 9.17 9.54 -7.43
CA ILE A 29 8.78 8.15 -7.17
C ILE A 29 7.36 8.11 -6.62
N ASP A 30 7.07 8.96 -5.64
CA ASP A 30 5.72 9.07 -5.08
C ASP A 30 4.71 9.48 -6.16
N LEU A 31 5.05 10.44 -7.01
CA LEU A 31 4.18 10.86 -8.11
C LEU A 31 3.87 9.71 -9.08
N VAL A 32 4.87 8.95 -9.53
CA VAL A 32 4.67 7.83 -10.46
C VAL A 32 3.86 6.70 -9.83
N VAL A 33 4.22 6.30 -8.61
CA VAL A 33 3.52 5.23 -7.88
C VAL A 33 2.05 5.61 -7.70
N GLN A 34 1.78 6.82 -7.25
CA GLN A 34 0.42 7.26 -6.96
C GLN A 34 -0.39 7.42 -8.23
N ARG A 35 0.22 7.88 -9.34
CA ARG A 35 -0.44 7.90 -10.64
C ARG A 35 -0.85 6.51 -11.11
N LEU A 36 -0.02 5.49 -10.91
CA LEU A 36 -0.39 4.11 -11.23
C LEU A 36 -1.55 3.63 -10.36
N LEU A 37 -1.50 3.86 -9.04
CA LEU A 37 -2.58 3.45 -8.13
C LEU A 37 -3.90 4.18 -8.43
N ASP A 38 -3.84 5.48 -8.69
CA ASP A 38 -5.01 6.31 -9.01
C ASP A 38 -5.62 5.93 -10.37
N THR A 39 -4.78 5.57 -11.35
CA THR A 39 -5.25 5.10 -12.67
C THR A 39 -5.99 3.77 -12.53
N LEU A 40 -5.48 2.84 -11.71
CA LEU A 40 -6.17 1.59 -11.42
C LEU A 40 -7.51 1.82 -10.70
N MET A 41 -7.56 2.77 -9.77
CA MET A 41 -8.79 3.13 -9.04
C MET A 41 -9.81 3.89 -9.89
N SER A 42 -9.40 4.47 -11.01
CA SER A 42 -10.34 5.10 -11.95
C SER A 42 -11.25 4.08 -12.63
N ILE A 43 -10.82 2.80 -12.69
CA ILE A 43 -11.61 1.69 -13.21
C ILE A 43 -12.48 1.15 -12.06
N PRO A 44 -13.81 1.05 -12.24
CA PRO A 44 -14.66 0.39 -11.25
C PRO A 44 -14.13 -1.00 -10.91
N VAL A 45 -14.01 -1.32 -9.61
CA VAL A 45 -13.34 -2.54 -9.10
C VAL A 45 -13.88 -3.82 -9.74
N ILE A 46 -15.21 -3.90 -9.97
CA ILE A 46 -15.85 -5.04 -10.62
C ILE A 46 -15.37 -5.19 -12.07
N ILE A 47 -15.24 -4.08 -12.80
CA ILE A 47 -14.76 -4.08 -14.18
C ILE A 47 -13.29 -4.50 -14.22
N LEU A 48 -12.47 -4.01 -13.30
CA LEU A 48 -11.07 -4.43 -13.18
C LEU A 48 -10.94 -5.93 -12.93
N ALA A 49 -11.74 -6.48 -12.01
CA ALA A 49 -11.75 -7.91 -11.72
C ALA A 49 -12.19 -8.74 -12.94
N LEU A 50 -13.24 -8.31 -13.64
CA LEU A 50 -13.71 -8.97 -14.86
C LEU A 50 -12.69 -8.92 -15.99
N ALA A 51 -11.99 -7.79 -16.16
CA ALA A 51 -10.94 -7.64 -17.15
C ALA A 51 -9.78 -8.62 -16.92
N ILE A 52 -9.37 -8.82 -15.67
CA ILE A 52 -8.30 -9.78 -15.32
C ILE A 52 -8.76 -11.21 -15.58
N VAL A 53 -9.97 -11.58 -15.16
CA VAL A 53 -10.52 -12.93 -15.42
C VAL A 53 -10.70 -13.18 -16.92
N ALA A 54 -11.13 -12.17 -17.70
CA ALA A 54 -11.29 -12.28 -19.14
C ALA A 54 -9.94 -12.41 -19.87
N ALA A 55 -8.91 -11.68 -19.43
CA ALA A 55 -7.59 -11.70 -20.06
C ALA A 55 -6.78 -12.97 -19.74
N PHE A 56 -6.83 -13.45 -18.48
CA PHE A 56 -6.01 -14.56 -18.02
C PHE A 56 -6.77 -15.89 -17.89
N GLY A 57 -8.10 -15.87 -18.05
CA GLY A 57 -8.98 -17.03 -17.91
C GLY A 57 -9.42 -17.27 -16.46
N ALA A 58 -10.45 -18.10 -16.30
CA ALA A 58 -11.00 -18.46 -14.99
C ALA A 58 -10.09 -19.48 -14.28
N SER A 59 -9.20 -18.99 -13.41
CA SER A 59 -8.41 -19.83 -12.50
C SER A 59 -8.36 -19.21 -11.11
N ILE A 60 -8.20 -20.05 -10.07
CA ILE A 60 -8.06 -19.58 -8.68
C ILE A 60 -6.87 -18.63 -8.56
N THR A 61 -5.76 -18.92 -9.26
CA THR A 61 -4.56 -18.08 -9.26
C THR A 61 -4.85 -16.68 -9.82
N ASN A 62 -5.60 -16.58 -10.91
CA ASN A 62 -5.94 -15.29 -11.52
C ASN A 62 -6.88 -14.48 -10.64
N VAL A 63 -7.79 -15.14 -9.91
CA VAL A 63 -8.64 -14.48 -8.92
C VAL A 63 -7.79 -13.93 -7.77
N ILE A 64 -6.83 -14.70 -7.26
CA ILE A 64 -5.91 -14.22 -6.21
C ILE A 64 -5.12 -13.00 -6.69
N LEU A 65 -4.57 -13.05 -7.90
CA LEU A 65 -3.83 -11.92 -8.49
C LEU A 65 -4.70 -10.68 -8.65
N ALA A 66 -5.94 -10.84 -9.14
CA ALA A 66 -6.89 -9.73 -9.26
C ALA A 66 -7.17 -9.05 -7.90
N LEU A 67 -7.40 -9.86 -6.87
CA LEU A 67 -7.67 -9.36 -5.53
C LEU A 67 -6.43 -8.66 -4.92
N ILE A 68 -5.24 -9.21 -5.12
CA ILE A 68 -3.99 -8.58 -4.65
C ILE A 68 -3.86 -7.17 -5.22
N VAL A 69 -4.09 -6.98 -6.53
CA VAL A 69 -4.01 -5.66 -7.17
C VAL A 69 -5.00 -4.67 -6.54
N ILE A 70 -6.23 -5.12 -6.27
CA ILE A 70 -7.27 -4.30 -5.64
C ILE A 70 -6.87 -3.91 -4.21
N PHE A 71 -6.35 -4.85 -3.42
CA PHE A 71 -5.91 -4.56 -2.05
C PHE A 71 -4.68 -3.64 -2.01
N ILE A 72 -3.75 -3.77 -2.96
CA ILE A 72 -2.57 -2.90 -3.07
C ILE A 72 -2.99 -1.44 -3.25
N THR A 73 -3.91 -1.16 -4.18
CA THR A 73 -4.33 0.21 -4.47
C THR A 73 -5.09 0.83 -3.30
N GLY A 74 -5.97 0.08 -2.65
CA GLY A 74 -6.76 0.55 -1.51
C GLY A 74 -5.90 0.82 -0.27
N SER A 75 -5.18 -0.21 0.19
CA SER A 75 -4.33 -0.11 1.39
C SER A 75 -3.16 0.84 1.20
N GLY A 76 -2.51 0.81 0.02
CA GLY A 76 -1.36 1.66 -0.27
C GLY A 76 -1.68 3.14 -0.24
N ARG A 77 -2.85 3.56 -0.72
CA ARG A 77 -3.29 4.96 -0.67
C ARG A 77 -3.52 5.44 0.77
N VAL A 78 -4.22 4.65 1.58
CA VAL A 78 -4.53 5.01 2.97
C VAL A 78 -3.27 5.02 3.84
N ILE A 79 -2.42 4.00 3.70
CA ILE A 79 -1.17 3.90 4.45
C ILE A 79 -0.20 5.00 4.02
N ARG A 80 -0.13 5.36 2.74
CA ARG A 80 0.66 6.51 2.25
C ARG A 80 0.19 7.82 2.90
N ALA A 81 -1.12 8.07 2.94
CA ALA A 81 -1.67 9.27 3.58
C ALA A 81 -1.27 9.38 5.05
N GLN A 82 -1.37 8.28 5.81
CA GLN A 82 -0.96 8.26 7.20
C GLN A 82 0.56 8.39 7.35
N ALA A 83 1.34 7.70 6.52
CA ALA A 83 2.80 7.76 6.55
C ALA A 83 3.33 9.18 6.25
N MET A 84 2.69 9.92 5.33
CA MET A 84 3.02 11.34 5.09
C MET A 84 2.76 12.18 6.35
N ALA A 85 1.61 12.01 7.00
CA ALA A 85 1.30 12.73 8.23
C ALA A 85 2.30 12.42 9.36
N ILE A 86 2.69 11.15 9.53
CA ILE A 86 3.68 10.75 10.53
C ILE A 86 5.06 11.33 10.22
N ARG A 87 5.46 11.34 8.95
CA ARG A 87 6.75 11.88 8.50
C ARG A 87 6.94 13.36 8.87
N GLU A 88 5.85 14.13 8.89
CA GLU A 88 5.86 15.57 9.22
C GLU A 88 5.78 15.87 10.72
N THR A 89 5.77 14.84 11.59
CA THR A 89 5.76 15.06 13.04
C THR A 89 7.12 15.48 13.59
N ASP A 90 7.11 16.33 14.63
CA ASP A 90 8.32 16.88 15.25
C ASP A 90 9.34 15.83 15.68
N TYR A 91 8.90 14.69 16.20
CA TYR A 91 9.81 13.64 16.66
C TYR A 91 10.49 12.90 15.49
N VAL A 92 9.82 12.77 14.34
CA VAL A 92 10.43 12.20 13.13
C VAL A 92 11.40 13.20 12.51
N LEU A 93 11.04 14.48 12.46
CA LEU A 93 11.91 15.54 11.99
C LEU A 93 13.17 15.66 12.86
N ALA A 94 13.02 15.61 14.19
CA ALA A 94 14.14 15.60 15.13
C ALA A 94 15.04 14.36 14.94
N ALA A 95 14.47 13.16 14.78
CA ALA A 95 15.25 11.95 14.53
C ALA A 95 16.05 12.05 13.22
N THR A 96 15.44 12.64 12.18
CA THR A 96 16.09 12.88 10.89
C THR A 96 17.22 13.91 11.02
N ALA A 97 17.01 14.99 11.77
CA ALA A 97 18.02 16.03 12.02
C ALA A 97 19.25 15.53 12.78
N VAL A 98 19.08 14.52 13.65
CA VAL A 98 20.18 13.83 14.35
C VAL A 98 20.88 12.77 13.47
N GLY A 99 20.44 12.60 12.21
CA GLY A 99 21.06 11.70 11.24
C GLY A 99 20.55 10.26 11.29
N ALA A 100 19.32 10.02 11.79
CA ALA A 100 18.71 8.70 11.71
C ALA A 100 18.53 8.27 10.24
N GLY A 101 19.03 7.08 9.90
CA GLY A 101 18.89 6.54 8.55
C GLY A 101 17.44 6.21 8.16
N PRO A 102 17.14 6.13 6.87
CA PRO A 102 15.78 5.95 6.35
C PRO A 102 15.12 4.65 6.82
N ILE A 103 15.87 3.55 6.83
CA ILE A 103 15.35 2.26 7.32
C ILE A 103 14.95 2.34 8.80
N ARG A 104 15.72 3.08 9.61
CA ARG A 104 15.45 3.25 11.04
C ARG A 104 14.19 4.10 11.24
N ILE A 105 14.03 5.16 10.47
CA ILE A 105 12.84 6.01 10.54
C ILE A 105 11.59 5.24 10.13
N ILE A 106 11.65 4.52 9.01
CA ILE A 106 10.51 3.72 8.53
C ILE A 106 10.13 2.65 9.55
N MET A 107 11.07 1.82 9.99
CA MET A 107 10.75 0.66 10.84
C MET A 107 10.42 1.05 12.29
N ARG A 108 11.01 2.13 12.82
CA ARG A 108 10.85 2.50 14.24
C ARG A 108 9.82 3.61 14.48
N HIS A 109 9.53 4.43 13.47
CA HIS A 109 8.61 5.57 13.61
C HIS A 109 7.40 5.46 12.68
N ILE A 110 7.56 5.11 11.40
CA ILE A 110 6.43 5.12 10.46
C ILE A 110 5.59 3.85 10.53
N ALA A 111 6.21 2.68 10.35
CA ALA A 111 5.56 1.37 10.33
C ALA A 111 4.71 1.08 11.57
N PRO A 112 5.18 1.28 12.83
CA PRO A 112 4.36 1.03 14.01
C PRO A 112 3.15 1.96 14.10
N ASN A 113 3.29 3.22 13.65
CA ASN A 113 2.17 4.15 13.63
C ASN A 113 1.17 3.83 12.49
N CYS A 114 1.62 3.20 11.41
CA CYS A 114 0.76 2.73 10.31
C CYS A 114 0.07 1.38 10.58
N ALA A 115 0.30 0.76 11.74
CA ALA A 115 -0.30 -0.53 12.07
C ALA A 115 -1.84 -0.46 12.16
N ALA A 116 -2.39 0.68 12.57
CA ALA A 116 -3.84 0.85 12.72
C ALA A 116 -4.61 0.63 11.41
N PRO A 117 -4.38 1.39 10.31
CA PRO A 117 -5.07 1.10 9.05
C PRO A 117 -4.64 -0.23 8.44
N TYR A 118 -3.42 -0.70 8.67
CA TYR A 118 -3.00 -2.02 8.20
C TYR A 118 -3.92 -3.12 8.77
N ILE A 119 -4.17 -3.11 10.08
CA ILE A 119 -5.04 -4.08 10.74
C ILE A 119 -6.49 -3.98 10.23
N VAL A 120 -6.98 -2.75 10.01
CA VAL A 120 -8.33 -2.51 9.48
C VAL A 120 -8.51 -3.08 8.07
N PHE A 121 -7.49 -2.98 7.21
CA PHE A 121 -7.55 -3.59 5.88
C PHE A 121 -7.32 -5.11 5.91
N ALA A 122 -6.59 -5.62 6.90
CA ALA A 122 -6.25 -7.03 7.02
C ALA A 122 -7.34 -7.90 7.67
N THR A 123 -8.40 -7.29 8.23
CA THR A 123 -9.48 -7.96 8.95
C THR A 123 -10.81 -7.81 8.21
#